data_AF-U7Q3Q4-F1
#
_entry.id   AF-U7Q3Q4-F1
#
_cell.length_a   1.000
_cell.length_b   1.000
_cell.length_c   1.000
_cell.angle_alpha   90.00
_cell.angle_beta   90.00
_cell.angle_gamma   90.00
#
_symmetry.space_group_name_H-M   'P 1'
#
loop_
_entity.id
_entity.type
_entity.pdbx_description
1 polymer ?
#
loop_
_entity_poly.entity_id
_entity_poly.type
_entity_poly.pdbx_seq_one_letter_code
_entity_poly.pdbx_strand_id
1 'polypeptide(L)'
;MTKLILSTGNIVSGGPSIVRAPGAFRSNLELTSSLRTNFQTAQQESREEAAYNARSGSLADAATGKNGINSHAILSATTSAGHANGHANGGATGDANETVKTNGVHVNGVNGVHGVHGVNGVNGVNSTHGHGSGQRRPPLAAWTQREDTTLYIPRIDYPPAGESAATLTTTADAEGSSITSGGSTGSSSGGLQEEAAQYNTTVKLFFLPGAASVDVTARAQYVDEALALVFRELGVASVNLLILSFPGMSFEGDCEWTADKINATQGDDDAEVATWAASAETLFKAGKVRRLGVAEFGSTKLERFVARVGVPPSVDQINVHNCCNVPPPLAALAKAKGIELLVHTDCTDVLPPGTLRELLGPRGAGVLADEGDAASNTAAPTDALRGDLTPLWVVKYTAVVRDRGVIENKGYFAGALLHDE
;
A
#
# COMPACT_ATOMS: atom_id res chain seq x y z
N MET A 1 -16.29 6.44 -17.61
CA MET A 1 -14.95 6.08 -17.09
C MET A 1 -14.96 6.28 -15.58
N THR A 2 -14.42 5.33 -14.84
CA THR A 2 -14.29 5.41 -13.37
C THR A 2 -12.81 5.52 -13.00
N LYS A 3 -12.43 6.48 -12.16
CA LYS A 3 -11.07 6.54 -11.59
C LYS A 3 -11.00 5.60 -10.40
N LEU A 4 -9.95 4.81 -10.30
CA LEU A 4 -9.67 3.95 -9.15
C LEU A 4 -8.47 4.51 -8.38
N ILE A 5 -8.61 4.61 -7.06
CA ILE A 5 -7.52 4.91 -6.14
C ILE A 5 -7.34 3.72 -5.20
N LEU A 6 -6.19 3.06 -5.32
CA LEU A 6 -5.84 1.91 -4.51
C LEU A 6 -4.93 2.37 -3.38
N SER A 7 -5.16 1.90 -2.16
CA SER A 7 -4.31 2.21 -0.98
C SER A 7 -3.78 0.93 -0.33
N THR A 8 -2.53 0.95 0.11
CA THR A 8 -1.98 -0.10 0.99
C THR A 8 -2.20 0.17 2.47
N GLY A 9 -2.65 1.39 2.83
CA GLY A 9 -2.51 1.92 4.18
C GLY A 9 -1.04 1.96 4.65
N ASN A 10 -0.85 2.09 5.96
CA ASN A 10 0.47 1.99 6.58
C ASN A 10 0.93 0.51 6.69
N ILE A 11 1.89 0.12 5.87
CA ILE A 11 2.41 -1.25 5.81
C ILE A 11 3.34 -1.59 6.99
N VAL A 12 3.74 -0.59 7.80
CA VAL A 12 4.56 -0.81 9.00
C VAL A 12 3.70 -1.35 10.15
N SER A 13 2.44 -0.92 10.26
CA SER A 13 1.55 -1.28 11.37
C SER A 13 0.66 -2.50 11.11
N GLY A 14 0.45 -2.89 9.83
CA GLY A 14 -0.68 -3.75 9.46
C GLY A 14 -0.41 -5.07 8.72
N GLY A 15 0.82 -5.57 8.61
CA GLY A 15 1.11 -6.72 7.73
C GLY A 15 1.94 -7.86 8.34
N PRO A 16 1.66 -9.14 8.02
CA PRO A 16 2.60 -10.22 8.31
C PRO A 16 3.93 -9.98 7.59
N SER A 17 5.04 -10.34 8.24
CA SER A 17 6.38 -10.13 7.70
C SER A 17 6.51 -10.75 6.29
N ILE A 18 6.82 -9.93 5.28
CA ILE A 18 7.00 -10.38 3.89
C ILE A 18 8.18 -11.34 3.84
N VAL A 19 7.91 -12.62 3.52
CA VAL A 19 8.95 -13.64 3.29
C VAL A 19 9.73 -13.28 2.02
N ARG A 20 11.04 -13.12 2.18
CA ARG A 20 11.96 -12.60 1.16
C ARG A 20 12.47 -13.73 0.26
N ALA A 21 11.98 -13.82 -0.97
CA ALA A 21 12.63 -14.66 -1.99
C ALA A 21 13.79 -13.89 -2.66
N PRO A 22 14.99 -14.47 -2.80
CA PRO A 22 16.05 -13.89 -3.61
C PRO A 22 15.60 -13.75 -5.07
N GLY A 23 15.82 -12.60 -5.70
CA GLY A 23 15.57 -12.39 -7.13
C GLY A 23 14.21 -11.80 -7.53
N ALA A 24 13.29 -11.58 -6.58
CA ALA A 24 12.08 -10.81 -6.86
C ALA A 24 12.34 -9.31 -6.70
N PHE A 25 11.85 -8.49 -7.64
CA PHE A 25 11.90 -7.05 -7.48
C PHE A 25 11.11 -6.61 -6.24
N ARG A 26 11.79 -5.96 -5.30
CA ARG A 26 11.27 -5.75 -3.94
C ARG A 26 10.04 -4.85 -3.91
N SER A 27 10.00 -3.80 -4.73
CA SER A 27 8.90 -2.81 -4.67
C SER A 27 7.59 -3.33 -5.25
N ASN A 28 7.60 -4.04 -6.40
CA ASN A 28 6.38 -4.62 -6.96
C ASN A 28 5.80 -5.71 -6.04
N LEU A 29 6.65 -6.56 -5.46
CA LEU A 29 6.18 -7.58 -4.51
C LEU A 29 5.61 -6.95 -3.24
N GLU A 30 6.28 -5.94 -2.67
CA GLU A 30 5.77 -5.21 -1.49
C GLU A 30 4.43 -4.52 -1.81
N LEU A 31 4.35 -3.74 -2.90
CA LEU A 31 3.12 -3.08 -3.33
C LEU A 31 1.97 -4.08 -3.51
N THR A 32 2.18 -5.13 -4.30
CA THR A 32 1.11 -6.09 -4.64
C THR A 32 0.68 -6.92 -3.44
N SER A 33 1.61 -7.33 -2.58
CA SER A 33 1.28 -8.05 -1.35
C SER A 33 0.54 -7.17 -0.35
N SER A 34 1.00 -5.92 -0.13
CA SER A 34 0.34 -4.97 0.76
C SER A 34 -1.06 -4.57 0.28
N LEU A 35 -1.27 -4.37 -1.03
CA LEU A 35 -2.60 -4.14 -1.59
C LEU A 35 -3.52 -5.33 -1.32
N ARG A 36 -3.05 -6.56 -1.59
CA ARG A 36 -3.84 -7.78 -1.35
C ARG A 36 -4.22 -7.92 0.13
N THR A 37 -3.28 -7.70 1.03
CA THR A 37 -3.53 -7.73 2.49
C THR A 37 -4.55 -6.66 2.87
N ASN A 38 -4.39 -5.42 2.42
CA ASN A 38 -5.29 -4.33 2.78
C ASN A 38 -6.73 -4.57 2.29
N PHE A 39 -6.90 -5.11 1.08
CA PHE A 39 -8.22 -5.49 0.55
C PHE A 39 -8.86 -6.60 1.38
N GLN A 40 -8.08 -7.62 1.76
CA GLN A 40 -8.58 -8.72 2.59
C GLN A 40 -9.00 -8.24 3.98
N THR A 41 -8.21 -7.37 4.62
CA THR A 41 -8.55 -6.78 5.92
C THR A 41 -9.85 -5.98 5.84
N ALA A 42 -9.99 -5.07 4.88
CA ALA A 42 -11.22 -4.28 4.71
C ALA A 42 -12.46 -5.14 4.41
N GLN A 43 -12.29 -6.22 3.63
CA GLN A 43 -13.36 -7.18 3.39
C GLN A 43 -13.75 -7.97 4.65
N GLN A 44 -12.80 -8.23 5.54
CA GLN A 44 -13.06 -8.92 6.81
C GLN A 44 -13.75 -7.97 7.80
N GLU A 45 -13.27 -6.74 7.95
CA GLU A 45 -13.86 -5.72 8.83
C GLU A 45 -15.33 -5.42 8.44
N SER A 46 -15.60 -5.24 7.15
CA SER A 46 -16.98 -5.04 6.66
C SER A 46 -17.90 -6.23 6.92
N ARG A 47 -17.38 -7.47 6.92
CA ARG A 47 -18.16 -8.67 7.30
C ARG A 47 -18.43 -8.70 8.79
N GLU A 48 -17.45 -8.34 9.62
CA GLU A 48 -17.59 -8.28 11.07
C GLU A 48 -18.59 -7.20 11.49
N GLU A 49 -18.54 -6.04 10.85
CA GLU A 49 -19.50 -4.95 11.04
C GLU A 49 -20.92 -5.38 10.63
N ALA A 50 -21.07 -6.01 9.46
CA ALA A 50 -22.37 -6.55 9.03
C ALA A 50 -22.92 -7.61 10.00
N ALA A 51 -22.06 -8.50 10.51
CA ALA A 51 -22.43 -9.51 11.49
C ALA A 51 -22.83 -8.91 12.85
N TYR A 52 -22.13 -7.86 13.29
CA TYR A 52 -22.47 -7.11 14.49
C TYR A 52 -23.83 -6.42 14.36
N ASN A 53 -24.06 -5.71 13.25
CA ASN A 53 -25.32 -5.01 12.98
C ASN A 53 -26.51 -5.98 12.89
N ALA A 54 -26.34 -7.15 12.29
CA ALA A 54 -27.36 -8.19 12.23
C ALA A 54 -27.73 -8.74 13.64
N ARG A 55 -26.73 -8.92 14.52
CA ARG A 55 -26.96 -9.35 15.92
C ARG A 55 -27.64 -8.27 16.75
N SER A 56 -27.24 -7.01 16.58
CA SER A 56 -27.83 -5.86 17.30
C SER A 56 -29.29 -5.63 16.90
N GLY A 57 -29.60 -5.70 15.60
CA GLY A 57 -30.98 -5.60 15.10
C GLY A 57 -31.90 -6.70 15.65
N SER A 58 -31.41 -7.94 15.73
CA SER A 58 -32.18 -9.05 16.31
C SER A 58 -32.49 -8.86 17.80
N LEU A 59 -31.61 -8.18 18.56
CA LEU A 59 -31.86 -7.86 19.97
C LEU A 59 -32.88 -6.74 20.13
N ALA A 60 -32.89 -5.75 19.22
CA ALA A 60 -33.88 -4.68 19.20
C ALA A 60 -35.29 -5.21 18.87
N ASP A 61 -35.41 -6.17 17.94
CA ASP A 61 -36.67 -6.83 17.60
C ASP A 61 -37.17 -7.75 18.72
N ALA A 62 -36.27 -8.41 19.46
CA ALA A 62 -36.62 -9.16 20.66
C ALA A 62 -37.11 -8.26 21.82
N ALA A 63 -36.54 -7.06 21.96
CA ALA A 63 -36.89 -6.09 23.00
C ALA A 63 -38.18 -5.29 22.69
N THR A 64 -38.54 -5.14 21.41
CA THR A 64 -39.80 -4.48 20.98
C THR A 64 -40.92 -5.47 20.69
N GLY A 65 -40.77 -6.72 21.13
CA GLY A 65 -41.72 -7.81 20.97
C GLY A 65 -43.15 -7.47 21.40
N LYS A 66 -43.91 -6.90 20.46
CA LYS A 66 -45.34 -7.14 20.27
C LYS A 66 -45.54 -8.61 19.89
N ASN A 67 -45.08 -9.53 20.73
CA ASN A 67 -45.49 -10.91 20.68
C ASN A 67 -46.74 -11.01 21.54
N GLY A 68 -47.89 -11.09 20.87
CA GLY A 68 -49.10 -11.64 21.44
C GLY A 68 -48.85 -13.09 21.81
N ILE A 69 -48.26 -13.30 22.98
CA ILE A 69 -48.17 -14.62 23.61
C ILE A 69 -49.57 -14.89 24.14
N ASN A 70 -50.29 -15.77 23.44
CA ASN A 70 -51.49 -16.38 23.96
C ASN A 70 -51.15 -17.06 25.29
N SER A 71 -51.65 -16.48 26.36
CA SER A 71 -51.63 -16.98 27.72
C SER A 71 -52.43 -18.28 27.80
N HIS A 72 -51.76 -19.43 27.67
CA HIS A 72 -52.24 -20.73 28.16
C HIS A 72 -51.11 -21.77 28.20
N ALA A 73 -50.21 -21.66 29.19
CA ALA A 73 -49.44 -22.78 29.75
C ALA A 73 -48.61 -22.31 30.95
N ILE A 74 -49.29 -22.06 32.07
CA ILE A 74 -48.68 -22.03 33.41
C ILE A 74 -49.09 -23.32 34.08
N LEU A 75 -48.15 -24.23 34.38
CA LEU A 75 -48.16 -25.06 35.60
C LEU A 75 -46.95 -26.02 35.68
N SER A 76 -46.19 -25.80 36.77
CA SER A 76 -45.41 -26.76 37.58
C SER A 76 -44.29 -27.59 36.94
N ALA A 77 -43.04 -27.32 37.35
CA ALA A 77 -42.36 -28.13 38.38
C ALA A 77 -40.92 -27.62 38.62
N THR A 78 -40.69 -27.06 39.80
CA THR A 78 -39.37 -26.75 40.38
C THR A 78 -38.94 -27.89 41.32
N THR A 79 -37.60 -28.06 41.44
CA THR A 79 -36.85 -28.90 42.41
C THR A 79 -36.89 -30.41 42.15
N SER A 80 -35.84 -31.23 42.26
CA SER A 80 -34.52 -31.14 42.92
C SER A 80 -33.62 -32.32 42.46
N ALA A 81 -32.34 -32.22 42.84
CA ALA A 81 -31.39 -33.31 43.11
C ALA A 81 -30.80 -34.09 41.91
N GLY A 82 -29.47 -34.02 41.83
CA GLY A 82 -28.67 -34.56 40.74
C GLY A 82 -28.37 -36.05 40.84
N HIS A 83 -27.54 -36.51 39.91
CA HIS A 83 -26.68 -37.67 40.06
C HIS A 83 -25.49 -37.53 39.09
N ALA A 84 -24.31 -37.78 39.64
CA ALA A 84 -23.03 -37.81 38.97
C ALA A 84 -22.89 -39.07 38.09
N ASN A 85 -22.10 -38.97 37.03
CA ASN A 85 -21.24 -40.08 36.64
C ASN A 85 -19.99 -39.55 35.91
N GLY A 86 -18.84 -39.71 36.56
CA GLY A 86 -17.53 -39.40 35.99
C GLY A 86 -16.88 -40.65 35.39
N HIS A 87 -15.93 -40.45 34.49
CA HIS A 87 -14.79 -41.34 34.32
C HIS A 87 -13.57 -40.52 33.87
N ALA A 88 -12.48 -40.74 34.59
CA ALA A 88 -11.17 -40.11 34.47
C ALA A 88 -10.12 -41.16 34.12
N ASN A 89 -9.07 -40.73 33.42
CA ASN A 89 -7.67 -41.20 33.47
C ASN A 89 -6.89 -40.20 32.62
N GLY A 90 -6.00 -39.35 33.15
CA GLY A 90 -4.73 -39.66 33.86
C GLY A 90 -3.61 -39.73 32.79
N GLY A 91 -2.48 -39.04 32.81
CA GLY A 91 -1.74 -38.22 33.77
C GLY A 91 -0.22 -38.34 33.45
N ALA A 92 0.58 -37.34 33.85
CA ALA A 92 2.06 -37.24 33.86
C ALA A 92 2.77 -36.89 32.52
N THR A 93 3.36 -35.69 32.30
CA THR A 93 4.52 -34.95 32.90
C THR A 93 5.90 -35.54 32.58
N GLY A 94 6.80 -34.72 32.02
CA GLY A 94 8.23 -35.02 31.90
C GLY A 94 9.00 -33.99 31.06
N ASP A 95 9.89 -33.25 31.71
CA ASP A 95 10.62 -32.05 31.29
C ASP A 95 11.80 -32.24 30.30
N ALA A 96 12.27 -31.07 29.83
CA ALA A 96 13.68 -30.62 29.73
C ALA A 96 14.62 -31.05 28.58
N ASN A 97 14.92 -30.03 27.77
CA ASN A 97 16.23 -29.40 27.54
C ASN A 97 17.21 -29.90 26.44
N GLU A 98 17.69 -28.89 25.69
CA GLU A 98 18.95 -28.71 24.93
C GLU A 98 19.76 -29.92 24.45
N THR A 99 20.14 -29.95 23.17
CA THR A 99 21.55 -29.70 22.76
C THR A 99 21.76 -29.40 21.28
N VAL A 100 22.74 -28.51 21.07
CA VAL A 100 23.43 -28.00 19.87
C VAL A 100 24.16 -29.08 19.04
N LYS A 101 24.33 -28.86 17.72
CA LYS A 101 25.58 -29.00 16.90
C LYS A 101 25.28 -29.11 15.38
N THR A 102 25.59 -28.12 14.53
CA THR A 102 26.86 -27.74 13.84
C THR A 102 26.98 -28.23 12.39
N ASN A 103 27.43 -27.29 11.55
CA ASN A 103 28.32 -27.40 10.39
C ASN A 103 27.77 -27.71 8.99
N GLY A 104 27.93 -26.70 8.13
CA GLY A 104 28.62 -26.85 6.84
C GLY A 104 27.73 -26.75 5.61
N VAL A 105 28.02 -25.78 4.74
CA VAL A 105 28.53 -26.00 3.37
C VAL A 105 28.63 -24.66 2.62
N HIS A 106 29.83 -24.43 2.10
CA HIS A 106 30.26 -23.42 1.12
C HIS A 106 29.46 -23.52 -0.19
N VAL A 107 29.19 -22.39 -0.87
CA VAL A 107 29.22 -22.37 -2.34
C VAL A 107 29.62 -21.00 -2.89
N ASN A 108 30.61 -21.07 -3.78
CA ASN A 108 31.22 -19.98 -4.54
C ASN A 108 30.30 -19.45 -5.64
N GLY A 109 30.61 -18.24 -6.09
CA GLY A 109 29.92 -17.56 -7.18
C GLY A 109 30.02 -18.24 -8.55
N VAL A 110 29.08 -17.88 -9.42
CA VAL A 110 29.16 -18.10 -10.86
C VAL A 110 28.52 -16.89 -11.56
N ASN A 111 29.29 -16.30 -12.46
CA ASN A 111 28.89 -15.30 -13.44
C ASN A 111 27.89 -15.86 -14.46
N GLY A 112 26.92 -15.01 -14.84
CA GLY A 112 26.35 -14.84 -16.18
C GLY A 112 25.82 -16.07 -16.93
N VAL A 113 24.50 -16.14 -17.12
CA VAL A 113 23.88 -16.61 -18.38
C VAL A 113 22.49 -15.98 -18.56
N HIS A 114 22.33 -15.30 -19.70
CA HIS A 114 21.16 -15.09 -20.55
C HIS A 114 19.75 -15.50 -20.07
N GLY A 115 18.84 -14.53 -20.19
CA GLY A 115 17.54 -14.64 -20.85
C GLY A 115 16.66 -15.83 -20.49
N VAL A 116 15.75 -15.65 -19.53
CA VAL A 116 14.63 -16.57 -19.33
C VAL A 116 13.33 -15.79 -19.26
N HIS A 117 12.44 -16.17 -20.18
CA HIS A 117 11.03 -15.84 -20.29
C HIS A 117 10.26 -15.99 -18.97
N GLY A 118 9.15 -15.24 -18.89
CA GLY A 118 8.23 -15.12 -17.76
C GLY A 118 8.09 -16.35 -16.88
N VAL A 119 8.39 -16.17 -15.61
CA VAL A 119 8.04 -17.12 -14.55
C VAL A 119 6.71 -16.69 -13.96
N ASN A 120 5.66 -17.33 -14.50
CA ASN A 120 4.38 -17.50 -13.84
C ASN A 120 4.56 -18.17 -12.46
N GLY A 121 3.78 -17.70 -11.48
CA GLY A 121 3.36 -18.51 -10.33
C GLY A 121 4.40 -18.72 -9.24
N VAL A 122 4.47 -17.77 -8.29
CA VAL A 122 4.88 -18.15 -6.94
C VAL A 122 3.65 -18.72 -6.24
N ASN A 123 3.69 -20.05 -6.12
CA ASN A 123 2.70 -20.92 -5.51
C ASN A 123 2.23 -20.45 -4.13
N GLY A 124 0.95 -20.73 -3.89
CA GLY A 124 0.22 -20.42 -2.69
C GLY A 124 0.92 -20.90 -1.42
N VAL A 125 0.94 -20.00 -0.44
CA VAL A 125 1.05 -20.38 0.96
C VAL A 125 -0.22 -21.17 1.28
N ASN A 126 -0.03 -22.44 1.64
CA ASN A 126 -1.03 -23.39 2.12
C ASN A 126 -2.21 -22.71 2.83
N SER A 127 -3.31 -22.51 2.12
CA SER A 127 -4.62 -22.47 2.75
C SER A 127 -4.97 -23.92 3.05
N THR A 128 -4.90 -24.24 4.33
CA THR A 128 -5.41 -25.45 4.93
C THR A 128 -6.78 -25.78 4.34
N HIS A 129 -6.95 -27.04 3.90
CA HIS A 129 -8.24 -27.59 3.50
C HIS A 129 -9.15 -27.66 4.73
N GLY A 130 -9.71 -26.53 5.13
CA GLY A 130 -10.84 -26.42 6.03
C GLY A 130 -12.09 -26.30 5.18
N HIS A 131 -12.99 -27.28 5.28
CA HIS A 131 -14.36 -27.17 4.79
C HIS A 131 -15.08 -26.02 5.52
N GLY A 132 -14.86 -24.78 5.07
CA GLY A 132 -15.61 -23.60 5.49
C GLY A 132 -16.66 -23.27 4.43
N SER A 133 -17.94 -23.23 4.82
CA SER A 133 -19.05 -22.70 4.02
C SER A 133 -18.58 -21.48 3.22
N GLY A 134 -18.73 -21.50 1.89
CA GLY A 134 -18.21 -20.47 0.98
C GLY A 134 -18.57 -19.07 1.49
N GLN A 135 -17.63 -18.40 2.15
CA GLN A 135 -17.86 -17.08 2.70
C GLN A 135 -17.98 -16.11 1.53
N ARG A 136 -19.23 -15.80 1.19
CA ARG A 136 -19.59 -14.84 0.14
C ARG A 136 -18.79 -13.55 0.35
N ARG A 137 -18.22 -13.01 -0.72
CA ARG A 137 -17.56 -11.69 -0.65
C ARG A 137 -18.57 -10.63 -0.22
N PRO A 138 -18.16 -9.64 0.60
CA PRO A 138 -19.03 -8.51 0.90
C PRO A 138 -19.32 -7.74 -0.41
N PRO A 139 -20.48 -7.06 -0.51
CA PRO A 139 -20.74 -6.11 -1.60
C PRO A 139 -19.62 -5.07 -1.67
N LEU A 140 -19.30 -4.55 -2.86
CA LEU A 140 -18.23 -3.55 -3.02
C LEU A 140 -18.47 -2.32 -2.17
N ALA A 141 -19.72 -1.83 -2.11
CA ALA A 141 -20.08 -0.65 -1.33
C ALA A 141 -19.83 -0.80 0.19
N ALA A 142 -19.64 -2.02 0.70
CA ALA A 142 -19.42 -2.25 2.13
C ALA A 142 -17.97 -1.96 2.58
N TRP A 143 -17.00 -1.97 1.66
CA TRP A 143 -15.58 -1.83 1.99
C TRP A 143 -14.81 -0.90 1.03
N THR A 144 -15.48 -0.37 0.01
CA THR A 144 -14.98 0.66 -0.90
C THR A 144 -15.79 1.94 -0.71
N GLN A 145 -15.25 3.08 -1.15
CA GLN A 145 -15.92 4.37 -1.06
C GLN A 145 -15.92 5.04 -2.43
N ARG A 146 -17.10 5.50 -2.87
CA ARG A 146 -17.24 6.25 -4.12
C ARG A 146 -17.44 7.72 -3.81
N GLU A 147 -16.58 8.56 -4.40
CA GLU A 147 -16.72 10.02 -4.40
C GLU A 147 -16.75 10.46 -5.87
N ASP A 148 -17.89 10.99 -6.31
CA ASP A 148 -18.15 11.33 -7.72
C ASP A 148 -17.83 10.15 -8.66
N THR A 149 -16.84 10.34 -9.54
CA THR A 149 -16.35 9.33 -10.51
C THR A 149 -15.17 8.51 -9.98
N THR A 150 -14.76 8.71 -8.73
CA THR A 150 -13.59 8.07 -8.12
C THR A 150 -14.03 6.98 -7.14
N LEU A 151 -13.46 5.79 -7.26
CA LEU A 151 -13.64 4.68 -6.34
C LEU A 151 -12.34 4.43 -5.56
N TYR A 152 -12.42 4.60 -4.25
CA TYR A 152 -11.36 4.30 -3.30
C TYR A 152 -11.43 2.83 -2.86
N ILE A 153 -10.30 2.13 -3.00
CA ILE A 153 -10.17 0.70 -2.73
C ILE A 153 -8.98 0.47 -1.78
N PRO A 154 -9.20 0.08 -0.53
CA PRO A 154 -10.49 0.13 0.18
C PRO A 154 -10.94 1.58 0.43
N ARG A 155 -12.08 1.76 1.11
CA ARG A 155 -12.48 3.06 1.67
C ARG A 155 -11.35 3.66 2.50
N ILE A 156 -11.23 4.99 2.51
CA ILE A 156 -10.20 5.67 3.31
C ILE A 156 -10.89 6.67 4.24
N ASP A 157 -11.05 6.25 5.50
CA ASP A 157 -11.67 7.06 6.53
C ASP A 157 -10.62 7.97 7.17
N TYR A 158 -10.49 9.16 6.62
CA TYR A 158 -9.65 10.18 7.24
C TYR A 158 -10.43 10.88 8.36
N PRO A 159 -9.83 11.12 9.54
CA PRO A 159 -10.43 11.99 10.52
C PRO A 159 -10.67 13.39 9.91
N PRO A 160 -11.72 14.10 10.30
CA PRO A 160 -11.99 15.44 9.79
C PRO A 160 -10.77 16.34 10.01
N ALA A 161 -10.38 17.08 8.97
CA ALA A 161 -9.21 17.95 8.99
C ALA A 161 -9.32 18.98 10.13
N GLY A 162 -8.60 18.76 11.24
CA GLY A 162 -8.61 19.66 12.39
C GLY A 162 -8.40 18.99 13.75
N GLU A 163 -8.64 17.68 13.90
CA GLU A 163 -8.58 17.03 15.23
C GLU A 163 -7.22 16.39 15.59
N SER A 164 -6.30 16.18 14.65
CA SER A 164 -5.07 15.41 14.90
C SER A 164 -3.86 16.22 15.44
N ALA A 165 -3.96 17.54 15.59
CA ALA A 165 -2.81 18.39 15.95
C ALA A 165 -2.93 19.14 17.28
N ALA A 166 -4.04 19.01 18.01
CA ALA A 166 -4.22 19.73 19.27
C ALA A 166 -5.04 18.90 20.26
N THR A 167 -4.37 18.29 21.25
CA THR A 167 -4.75 18.24 22.68
C THR A 167 -4.00 17.09 23.36
N LEU A 168 -2.70 17.30 23.61
CA LEU A 168 -2.00 16.68 24.74
C LEU A 168 -1.60 17.84 25.65
N THR A 169 -2.59 18.45 26.31
CA THR A 169 -2.34 19.37 27.41
C THR A 169 -2.70 18.65 28.70
N THR A 170 -1.66 18.40 29.47
CA THR A 170 -1.62 17.83 30.80
C THR A 170 -2.58 18.58 31.73
N THR A 171 -3.68 17.96 32.15
CA THR A 171 -4.39 18.38 33.37
C THR A 171 -3.94 17.49 34.51
N ALA A 172 -3.02 18.04 35.31
CA ALA A 172 -2.75 17.57 36.65
C ALA A 172 -3.99 17.82 37.53
N ASP A 173 -4.27 16.84 38.39
CA ASP A 173 -4.94 16.96 39.69
C ASP A 173 -6.39 17.51 39.72
N ALA A 174 -7.37 16.60 39.77
CA ALA A 174 -8.53 16.72 40.67
C ALA A 174 -9.35 15.41 40.72
N GLU A 175 -9.60 14.95 41.95
CA GLU A 175 -10.34 13.76 42.33
C GLU A 175 -11.82 13.79 41.91
N GLY A 176 -12.38 12.62 41.59
CA GLY A 176 -13.80 12.34 41.80
C GLY A 176 -14.60 11.82 40.60
N SER A 177 -15.02 10.55 40.73
CA SER A 177 -16.27 9.97 40.19
C SER A 177 -16.28 9.38 38.77
N SER A 178 -16.14 8.04 38.73
CA SER A 178 -16.98 7.06 38.01
C SER A 178 -17.77 7.57 36.80
N ILE A 179 -17.44 7.08 35.59
CA ILE A 179 -18.37 6.71 34.51
C ILE A 179 -17.68 5.75 33.52
N THR A 180 -18.25 4.55 33.44
CA THR A 180 -18.31 3.54 32.35
C THR A 180 -17.16 3.41 31.34
N SER A 181 -16.53 2.24 31.36
CA SER A 181 -15.77 1.63 30.27
C SER A 181 -16.65 1.42 29.02
N GLY A 182 -16.63 2.40 28.12
CA GLY A 182 -17.07 2.25 26.73
C GLY A 182 -15.96 1.65 25.89
N GLY A 183 -16.27 0.60 25.13
CA GLY A 183 -15.31 -0.12 24.29
C GLY A 183 -14.63 0.82 23.28
N SER A 184 -13.30 0.80 23.28
CA SER A 184 -12.46 1.43 22.27
C SER A 184 -12.72 0.79 20.92
N THR A 185 -13.57 1.42 20.11
CA THR A 185 -13.59 1.26 18.65
C THR A 185 -12.22 1.65 18.11
N GLY A 186 -11.52 0.71 17.47
CA GLY A 186 -10.22 0.97 16.84
C GLY A 186 -10.37 1.96 15.69
N SER A 187 -10.28 3.25 16.01
CA SER A 187 -10.08 4.30 15.03
C SER A 187 -8.66 4.12 14.49
N SER A 188 -8.53 3.75 13.22
CA SER A 188 -7.25 3.84 12.52
C SER A 188 -6.79 5.29 12.58
N SER A 189 -5.90 5.59 13.53
CA SER A 189 -5.34 6.94 13.72
C SER A 189 -4.46 7.27 12.52
N GLY A 190 -5.08 7.76 11.44
CA GLY A 190 -4.36 8.37 10.33
C GLY A 190 -3.54 9.56 10.85
N GLY A 191 -2.34 9.74 10.30
CA GLY A 191 -1.39 10.75 10.75
C GLY A 191 -0.12 10.19 11.39
N LEU A 192 0.89 11.06 11.50
CA LEU A 192 2.12 10.81 12.23
C LEU A 192 1.93 11.05 13.73
N GLN A 193 2.66 10.31 14.57
CA GLN A 193 2.52 10.39 16.03
C GLN A 193 3.21 11.61 16.65
N GLU A 194 4.30 12.08 16.03
CA GLU A 194 5.04 13.26 16.47
C GLU A 194 4.79 14.46 15.54
N GLU A 195 5.33 15.63 15.88
CA GLU A 195 5.26 16.80 15.01
C GLU A 195 5.94 16.53 13.66
N ALA A 196 5.35 17.02 12.57
CA ALA A 196 5.87 16.83 11.21
C ALA A 196 7.35 17.23 11.03
N ALA A 197 7.87 18.15 11.85
CA ALA A 197 9.27 18.57 11.84
C ALA A 197 10.24 17.47 12.27
N GLN A 198 9.80 16.49 13.07
CA GLN A 198 10.59 15.36 13.54
C GLN A 198 10.75 14.25 12.51
N TYR A 199 10.00 14.30 11.40
CA TYR A 199 10.08 13.30 10.36
C TYR A 199 10.90 13.76 9.16
N ASN A 200 11.56 12.81 8.52
CA ASN A 200 12.02 12.92 7.15
C ASN A 200 11.05 12.14 6.26
N THR A 201 10.24 12.86 5.49
CA THR A 201 9.21 12.31 4.61
C THR A 201 9.69 12.30 3.16
N THR A 202 9.80 11.11 2.58
CA THR A 202 10.18 10.91 1.18
C THR A 202 8.99 10.36 0.42
N VAL A 203 8.67 11.00 -0.70
CA VAL A 203 7.62 10.59 -1.63
C VAL A 203 8.28 10.33 -2.99
N LYS A 204 8.04 9.17 -3.58
CA LYS A 204 8.47 8.83 -4.94
C LYS A 204 7.24 8.51 -5.78
N LEU A 205 7.02 9.29 -6.83
CA LEU A 205 5.94 9.08 -7.78
C LEU A 205 6.48 8.45 -9.06
N PHE A 206 5.88 7.33 -9.45
CA PHE A 206 6.14 6.61 -10.68
C PHE A 206 5.02 6.93 -11.66
N PHE A 207 5.37 7.58 -12.77
CA PHE A 207 4.49 7.68 -13.92
C PHE A 207 4.53 6.35 -14.69
N LEU A 208 3.38 5.70 -14.83
CA LEU A 208 3.33 4.38 -15.47
C LEU A 208 3.18 4.51 -16.98
N PRO A 209 3.70 3.57 -17.79
CA PRO A 209 3.52 3.62 -19.25
C PRO A 209 2.03 3.56 -19.66
N GLY A 210 1.62 4.41 -20.60
CA GLY A 210 0.26 4.40 -21.15
C GLY A 210 -0.08 5.70 -21.90
N ALA A 211 -1.08 5.67 -22.77
CA ALA A 211 -1.45 6.85 -23.58
C ALA A 211 -1.78 8.09 -22.72
N ALA A 212 -2.44 7.87 -21.57
CA ALA A 212 -2.78 8.92 -20.61
C ALA A 212 -1.60 9.42 -19.77
N SER A 213 -0.44 8.76 -19.83
CA SER A 213 0.77 9.19 -19.13
C SER A 213 1.75 9.96 -20.01
N VAL A 214 1.42 10.22 -21.27
CA VAL A 214 2.25 11.03 -22.18
C VAL A 214 1.94 12.53 -22.04
N ASP A 215 0.71 12.90 -21.62
CA ASP A 215 0.32 14.31 -21.46
C ASP A 215 0.93 14.95 -20.20
N VAL A 216 1.62 16.07 -20.40
CA VAL A 216 2.23 16.90 -19.35
C VAL A 216 1.19 17.40 -18.35
N THR A 217 0.00 17.78 -18.83
CA THR A 217 -1.06 18.31 -17.95
C THR A 217 -1.59 17.21 -17.04
N ALA A 218 -1.88 16.02 -17.60
CA ALA A 218 -2.27 14.85 -16.83
C ALA A 218 -1.21 14.45 -15.79
N ARG A 219 0.08 14.46 -16.15
CA ARG A 219 1.16 14.17 -15.19
C ARG A 219 1.17 15.15 -14.03
N ALA A 220 1.00 16.45 -14.28
CA ALA A 220 0.94 17.43 -13.20
C ALA A 220 -0.24 17.18 -12.25
N GLN A 221 -1.42 16.86 -12.80
CA GLN A 221 -2.59 16.49 -12.00
C GLN A 221 -2.36 15.21 -11.17
N TYR A 222 -1.66 14.21 -11.71
CA TYR A 222 -1.30 12.99 -10.97
C TYR A 222 -0.39 13.28 -9.78
N VAL A 223 0.57 14.21 -9.92
CA VAL A 223 1.43 14.61 -8.80
C VAL A 223 0.61 15.29 -7.71
N ASP A 224 -0.27 16.22 -8.07
CA ASP A 224 -1.13 16.93 -7.11
C ASP A 224 -2.09 15.97 -6.38
N GLU A 225 -2.72 15.05 -7.11
CA GLU A 225 -3.62 14.04 -6.56
C GLU A 225 -2.89 13.09 -5.60
N ALA A 226 -1.74 12.55 -6.03
CA ALA A 226 -0.94 11.64 -5.21
C ALA A 226 -0.44 12.33 -3.93
N LEU A 227 0.04 13.57 -4.01
CA LEU A 227 0.47 14.30 -2.82
C LEU A 227 -0.68 14.66 -1.90
N ALA A 228 -1.87 14.98 -2.42
CA ALA A 228 -3.03 15.23 -1.58
C ALA A 228 -3.40 13.99 -0.74
N LEU A 229 -3.31 12.79 -1.31
CA LEU A 229 -3.51 11.53 -0.59
C LEU A 229 -2.43 11.32 0.48
N VAL A 230 -1.15 11.53 0.15
CA VAL A 230 -0.04 11.39 1.10
C VAL A 230 -0.13 12.40 2.24
N PHE A 231 -0.47 13.66 1.95
CA PHE A 231 -0.66 14.69 2.98
C PHE A 231 -1.76 14.33 3.96
N ARG A 232 -2.87 13.78 3.45
CA ARG A 232 -3.98 13.36 4.29
C ARG A 232 -3.64 12.13 5.13
N GLU A 233 -2.95 11.15 4.53
CA GLU A 233 -2.48 9.94 5.20
C GLU A 233 -1.47 10.21 6.32
N LEU A 234 -0.52 11.12 6.08
CA LEU A 234 0.50 11.47 7.06
C LEU A 234 0.07 12.60 8.00
N GLY A 235 -1.05 13.26 7.74
CA GLY A 235 -1.49 14.43 8.50
C GLY A 235 -0.51 15.61 8.40
N VAL A 236 0.15 15.79 7.25
CA VAL A 236 1.17 16.84 7.04
C VAL A 236 0.80 17.78 5.90
N ALA A 237 1.22 19.04 5.99
CA ALA A 237 1.05 20.04 4.92
C ALA A 237 2.20 20.08 3.90
N SER A 238 3.32 19.40 4.20
CA SER A 238 4.51 19.40 3.35
C SER A 238 5.31 18.11 3.53
N VAL A 239 6.04 17.71 2.48
CA VAL A 239 7.01 16.60 2.54
C VAL A 239 8.44 17.08 2.35
N ASN A 240 9.41 16.31 2.84
CA ASN A 240 10.83 16.68 2.75
C ASN A 240 11.38 16.48 1.35
N LEU A 241 11.07 15.37 0.68
CA LEU A 241 11.63 15.02 -0.62
C LEU A 241 10.54 14.44 -1.53
N LEU A 242 10.35 15.04 -2.71
CA LEU A 242 9.57 14.46 -3.81
C LEU A 242 10.52 13.99 -4.91
N ILE A 243 10.38 12.74 -5.33
CA ILE A 243 11.15 12.13 -6.42
C ILE A 243 10.19 11.77 -7.55
N LEU A 244 10.47 12.23 -8.76
CA LEU A 244 9.72 11.86 -9.96
C LEU A 244 10.47 10.77 -10.75
N SER A 245 9.79 9.65 -11.01
CA SER A 245 10.25 8.58 -11.88
C SER A 245 9.43 8.60 -13.17
N PHE A 246 10.09 9.00 -14.26
CA PHE A 246 9.50 9.16 -15.58
C PHE A 246 9.34 7.83 -16.32
N PRO A 247 8.33 7.69 -17.19
CA PRO A 247 8.09 6.43 -17.88
C PRO A 247 9.21 6.15 -18.88
N GLY A 248 9.62 4.88 -19.00
CA GLY A 248 10.67 4.45 -19.93
C GLY A 248 12.10 4.75 -19.48
N MET A 249 12.27 5.30 -18.27
CA MET A 249 13.58 5.52 -17.67
C MET A 249 14.04 4.29 -16.90
N SER A 250 15.26 3.84 -17.16
CA SER A 250 15.95 2.80 -16.41
C SER A 250 17.46 3.03 -16.39
N PHE A 251 18.10 2.61 -15.32
CA PHE A 251 19.55 2.64 -15.17
C PHE A 251 20.11 1.20 -15.24
N GLU A 252 19.88 0.57 -16.38
CA GLU A 252 20.25 -0.84 -16.59
C GLU A 252 21.29 -0.99 -17.70
N GLY A 253 22.29 -1.84 -17.43
CA GLY A 253 23.37 -2.18 -18.34
C GLY A 253 24.20 -3.32 -17.78
N ASP A 254 25.03 -3.92 -18.62
CA ASP A 254 26.02 -4.94 -18.23
C ASP A 254 27.16 -4.37 -17.36
N CYS A 255 27.38 -3.06 -17.45
CA CYS A 255 28.23 -2.27 -16.56
C CYS A 255 27.70 -0.83 -16.44
N GLU A 256 28.27 -0.06 -15.52
CA GLU A 256 27.85 1.31 -15.24
C GLU A 256 27.97 2.24 -16.46
N TRP A 257 28.96 2.02 -17.33
CA TRP A 257 29.17 2.81 -18.55
C TRP A 257 28.09 2.54 -19.60
N THR A 258 27.70 1.28 -19.76
CA THR A 258 26.63 0.90 -20.68
C THR A 258 25.29 1.39 -20.18
N ALA A 259 25.01 1.26 -18.88
CA ALA A 259 23.80 1.79 -18.26
C ALA A 259 23.68 3.30 -18.50
N ASP A 260 24.74 4.06 -18.23
CA ASP A 260 24.78 5.50 -18.43
C ASP A 260 24.57 5.90 -19.91
N LYS A 261 25.17 5.15 -20.83
CA LYS A 261 25.05 5.39 -22.28
C LYS A 261 23.65 5.04 -22.82
N ILE A 262 23.06 3.93 -22.39
CA ILE A 262 21.69 3.55 -22.77
C ILE A 262 20.73 4.61 -22.23
N ASN A 263 20.88 4.97 -20.95
CA ASN A 263 20.05 5.96 -20.28
C ASN A 263 20.04 7.32 -20.99
N ALA A 264 21.19 7.75 -21.52
CA ALA A 264 21.30 8.99 -22.29
C ALA A 264 20.36 9.04 -23.51
N THR A 265 19.89 7.90 -24.01
CA THR A 265 18.97 7.80 -25.16
C THR A 265 17.52 7.54 -24.79
N GLN A 266 17.20 7.39 -23.51
CA GLN A 266 15.86 7.09 -23.02
C GLN A 266 15.02 8.35 -22.80
N GLY A 267 13.70 8.17 -22.68
CA GLY A 267 12.78 9.21 -22.27
C GLY A 267 12.51 10.29 -23.33
N ASP A 268 11.96 11.40 -22.86
CA ASP A 268 11.61 12.58 -23.67
C ASP A 268 11.97 13.83 -22.87
N ASP A 269 13.12 14.42 -23.19
CA ASP A 269 13.67 15.56 -22.45
C ASP A 269 12.68 16.75 -22.41
N ASP A 270 11.89 16.97 -23.47
CA ASP A 270 10.95 18.09 -23.53
C ASP A 270 9.74 17.85 -22.64
N ALA A 271 9.15 16.65 -22.71
CA ALA A 271 8.04 16.27 -21.84
C ALA A 271 8.45 16.19 -20.36
N GLU A 272 9.67 15.70 -20.07
CA GLU A 272 10.24 15.63 -18.71
C GLU A 272 10.40 17.03 -18.10
N VAL A 273 11.03 17.96 -18.84
CA VAL A 273 11.23 19.36 -18.39
C VAL A 273 9.89 20.08 -18.22
N ALA A 274 8.96 19.90 -19.16
CA ALA A 274 7.63 20.51 -19.06
C ALA A 274 6.84 19.96 -17.87
N THR A 275 6.89 18.65 -17.62
CA THR A 275 6.27 18.01 -16.45
C THR A 275 6.88 18.55 -15.16
N TRP A 276 8.21 18.65 -15.09
CA TRP A 276 8.92 19.16 -13.91
C TRP A 276 8.51 20.59 -13.56
N ALA A 277 8.47 21.47 -14.56
CA ALA A 277 8.08 22.86 -14.40
C ALA A 277 6.61 23.00 -13.96
N ALA A 278 5.71 22.21 -14.55
CA ALA A 278 4.27 22.26 -14.24
C ALA A 278 3.93 21.68 -12.86
N SER A 279 4.73 20.74 -12.33
CA SER A 279 4.43 20.01 -11.09
C SER A 279 5.44 20.26 -9.97
N ALA A 280 6.61 19.63 -10.03
CA ALA A 280 7.63 19.63 -8.98
C ALA A 280 8.05 21.05 -8.59
N GLU A 281 8.32 21.92 -9.57
CA GLU A 281 8.70 23.30 -9.26
C GLU A 281 7.56 24.11 -8.62
N THR A 282 6.32 23.93 -9.09
CA THR A 282 5.14 24.59 -8.53
C THR A 282 4.97 24.22 -7.07
N LEU A 283 5.12 22.93 -6.74
CA LEU A 283 5.00 22.41 -5.37
C LEU A 283 6.13 22.89 -4.46
N PHE A 284 7.35 22.98 -4.99
CA PHE A 284 8.50 23.55 -4.28
C PHE A 284 8.28 25.03 -3.97
N LYS A 285 7.89 25.83 -4.97
CA LYS A 285 7.60 27.26 -4.82
C LYS A 285 6.44 27.52 -3.85
N ALA A 286 5.47 26.62 -3.79
CA ALA A 286 4.36 26.66 -2.84
C ALA A 286 4.71 26.19 -1.42
N GLY A 287 5.95 25.72 -1.17
CA GLY A 287 6.39 25.21 0.15
C GLY A 287 5.81 23.85 0.54
N LYS A 288 5.13 23.15 -0.38
CA LYS A 288 4.57 21.81 -0.17
C LYS A 288 5.64 20.72 -0.21
N VAL A 289 6.77 21.00 -0.86
CA VAL A 289 7.90 20.08 -0.98
C VAL A 289 9.21 20.84 -0.71
N ARG A 290 10.07 20.31 0.17
CA ARG A 290 11.33 20.98 0.56
C ARG A 290 12.52 20.67 -0.33
N ARG A 291 12.55 19.49 -0.95
CA ARG A 291 13.61 19.02 -1.85
C ARG A 291 12.98 18.27 -3.01
N LEU A 292 13.57 18.46 -4.18
CA LEU A 292 13.16 17.75 -5.39
C LEU A 292 14.22 16.73 -5.78
N GLY A 293 13.78 15.64 -6.40
CA GLY A 293 14.65 14.63 -6.97
C GLY A 293 14.06 13.97 -8.22
N VAL A 294 14.94 13.33 -8.97
CA VAL A 294 14.62 12.48 -10.12
C VAL A 294 15.06 11.05 -9.85
N ALA A 295 14.63 10.10 -10.68
CA ALA A 295 15.09 8.73 -10.61
C ALA A 295 15.57 8.25 -11.97
N GLU A 296 16.60 7.41 -11.95
CA GLU A 296 17.24 6.75 -13.07
C GLU A 296 17.87 7.73 -14.07
N PHE A 297 18.42 8.87 -13.66
CA PHE A 297 19.06 9.79 -14.61
C PHE A 297 20.57 9.54 -14.69
N GLY A 298 21.04 9.15 -15.88
CA GLY A 298 22.47 9.06 -16.19
C GLY A 298 23.09 10.43 -16.40
N SER A 299 24.42 10.47 -16.44
CA SER A 299 25.24 11.69 -16.49
C SER A 299 24.79 12.67 -17.58
N THR A 300 24.65 12.19 -18.82
CA THR A 300 24.30 13.03 -19.98
C THR A 300 22.84 13.51 -19.94
N LYS A 301 21.91 12.69 -19.42
CA LYS A 301 20.51 13.10 -19.28
C LYS A 301 20.37 14.09 -18.12
N LEU A 302 20.96 13.81 -16.97
CA LEU A 302 20.94 14.69 -15.81
C LEU A 302 21.52 16.07 -16.15
N GLU A 303 22.64 16.11 -16.88
CA GLU A 303 23.26 17.37 -17.31
C GLU A 303 22.32 18.20 -18.20
N ARG A 304 21.72 17.58 -19.22
CA ARG A 304 20.73 18.24 -20.10
C ARG A 304 19.51 18.73 -19.31
N PHE A 305 19.01 17.91 -18.39
CA PHE A 305 17.84 18.24 -17.58
C PHE A 305 18.12 19.43 -16.65
N VAL A 306 19.21 19.38 -15.88
CA VAL A 306 19.63 20.46 -14.97
C VAL A 306 19.88 21.78 -15.70
N ALA A 307 20.34 21.73 -16.95
CA ALA A 307 20.55 22.93 -17.77
C ALA A 307 19.24 23.63 -18.20
N ARG A 308 18.09 22.94 -18.10
CA ARG A 308 16.80 23.39 -18.66
C ARG A 308 15.73 23.74 -17.63
N VAL A 309 15.87 23.27 -16.39
CA VAL A 309 14.88 23.48 -15.31
C VAL A 309 15.21 24.73 -14.47
N GLY A 310 14.18 25.39 -13.93
CA GLY A 310 14.33 26.57 -13.08
C GLY A 310 14.70 26.23 -11.63
N VAL A 311 14.18 25.12 -11.10
CA VAL A 311 14.57 24.56 -9.79
C VAL A 311 15.20 23.18 -10.03
N PRO A 312 16.54 23.03 -9.89
CA PRO A 312 17.19 21.76 -10.18
C PRO A 312 16.86 20.70 -9.12
N PRO A 313 16.88 19.39 -9.48
CA PRO A 313 16.82 18.33 -8.50
C PRO A 313 18.03 18.41 -7.56
N SER A 314 17.80 18.12 -6.28
CA SER A 314 18.82 17.99 -5.25
C SER A 314 19.16 16.52 -4.92
N VAL A 315 18.44 15.59 -5.54
CA VAL A 315 18.58 14.14 -5.39
C VAL A 315 18.42 13.49 -6.76
N ASP A 316 19.24 12.49 -7.04
CA ASP A 316 19.00 11.55 -8.13
C ASP A 316 19.11 10.12 -7.58
N GLN A 317 18.05 9.34 -7.80
CA GLN A 317 17.94 7.98 -7.32
C GLN A 317 18.25 6.99 -8.44
N ILE A 318 19.25 6.12 -8.26
CA ILE A 318 19.66 5.14 -9.27
C ILE A 318 19.51 3.69 -8.78
N ASN A 319 19.04 2.82 -9.65
CA ASN A 319 18.98 1.38 -9.42
C ASN A 319 20.30 0.71 -9.79
N VAL A 320 21.15 0.49 -8.79
CA VAL A 320 22.48 -0.14 -8.97
C VAL A 320 22.43 -1.68 -8.86
N HIS A 321 21.26 -2.31 -9.00
CA HIS A 321 21.18 -3.78 -8.86
C HIS A 321 22.04 -4.51 -9.91
N ASN A 322 22.08 -4.00 -11.14
CA ASN A 322 22.85 -4.58 -12.24
C ASN A 322 24.23 -3.92 -12.43
N CYS A 323 24.47 -2.77 -11.79
CA CYS A 323 25.73 -2.02 -11.89
C CYS A 323 26.36 -1.89 -10.50
N CYS A 324 27.50 -2.53 -10.24
CA CYS A 324 28.10 -2.50 -8.89
C CYS A 324 28.61 -1.12 -8.44
N ASN A 325 28.76 -0.17 -9.36
CA ASN A 325 29.33 1.15 -9.11
C ASN A 325 28.49 2.25 -9.76
N VAL A 326 28.52 3.42 -9.15
CA VAL A 326 28.04 4.65 -9.77
C VAL A 326 29.04 5.07 -10.85
N PRO A 327 28.61 5.39 -12.09
CA PRO A 327 29.52 5.84 -13.14
C PRO A 327 30.31 7.09 -12.69
N PRO A 328 31.65 7.13 -12.88
CA PRO A 328 32.45 8.29 -12.49
C PRO A 328 31.98 9.64 -13.07
N PRO A 329 31.51 9.73 -14.34
CA PRO A 329 30.94 10.97 -14.87
C PRO A 329 29.72 11.45 -14.10
N LEU A 330 28.81 10.54 -13.73
CA LEU A 330 27.62 10.85 -12.95
C LEU A 330 27.99 11.34 -11.54
N ALA A 331 28.92 10.65 -10.87
CA ALA A 331 29.40 11.06 -9.55
C ALA A 331 30.07 12.45 -9.57
N ALA A 332 30.87 12.74 -10.59
CA ALA A 332 31.52 14.03 -10.77
C ALA A 332 30.51 15.16 -11.02
N LEU A 333 29.54 14.93 -11.92
CA LEU A 333 28.46 15.88 -12.21
C LEU A 333 27.61 16.15 -10.97
N ALA A 334 27.19 15.10 -10.26
CA ALA A 334 26.36 15.21 -9.07
C ALA A 334 27.07 16.02 -7.98
N LYS A 335 28.36 15.74 -7.72
CA LYS A 335 29.18 16.52 -6.80
C LYS A 335 29.30 17.98 -7.22
N ALA A 336 29.53 18.26 -8.50
CA ALA A 336 29.68 19.61 -9.02
C ALA A 336 28.37 20.43 -8.94
N LYS A 337 27.22 19.77 -9.06
CA LYS A 337 25.89 20.40 -9.02
C LYS A 337 25.21 20.35 -7.65
N GLY A 338 25.84 19.72 -6.66
CA GLY A 338 25.26 19.57 -5.31
C GLY A 338 24.07 18.60 -5.27
N ILE A 339 24.07 17.58 -6.14
CA ILE A 339 23.03 16.55 -6.24
C ILE A 339 23.46 15.34 -5.43
N GLU A 340 22.61 14.88 -4.52
CA GLU A 340 22.83 13.67 -3.73
C GLU A 340 22.44 12.43 -4.56
N LEU A 341 23.36 11.48 -4.69
CA LEU A 341 23.08 10.21 -5.36
C LEU A 341 22.62 9.18 -4.33
N LEU A 342 21.40 8.67 -4.52
CA LEU A 342 20.79 7.67 -3.66
C LEU A 342 20.56 6.37 -4.44
N VAL A 343 20.67 5.23 -3.75
CA VAL A 343 20.41 3.93 -4.36
C VAL A 343 19.01 3.43 -4.00
N HIS A 344 18.31 2.84 -4.96
CA HIS A 344 17.05 2.15 -4.70
C HIS A 344 16.97 0.78 -5.40
N THR A 345 15.89 0.04 -5.14
CA THR A 345 15.63 -1.32 -5.67
C THR A 345 14.20 -1.45 -6.20
N ASP A 346 13.67 -0.34 -6.72
CA ASP A 346 12.31 -0.33 -7.25
C ASP A 346 12.30 -0.95 -8.66
N CYS A 347 11.18 -1.56 -9.05
CA CYS A 347 10.95 -2.00 -10.42
C CYS A 347 10.86 -0.82 -11.38
N THR A 348 11.28 -1.03 -12.63
CA THR A 348 10.99 -0.10 -13.73
C THR A 348 9.48 -0.05 -14.02
N ASP A 349 8.81 -1.21 -14.09
CA ASP A 349 7.35 -1.29 -14.20
C ASP A 349 6.75 -1.73 -12.85
N VAL A 350 6.35 -0.72 -12.05
CA VAL A 350 5.93 -0.93 -10.66
C VAL A 350 4.54 -1.59 -10.55
N LEU A 351 3.66 -1.36 -11.53
CA LEU A 351 2.30 -1.91 -11.53
C LEU A 351 1.83 -2.21 -12.96
N PRO A 352 2.29 -3.35 -13.53
CA PRO A 352 1.88 -3.76 -14.88
C PRO A 352 0.35 -3.94 -14.98
N PRO A 353 -0.28 -3.67 -16.14
CA PRO A 353 -1.73 -3.79 -16.32
C PRO A 353 -2.30 -5.18 -15.95
N GLY A 354 -1.58 -6.26 -16.31
CA GLY A 354 -1.98 -7.63 -15.96
C GLY A 354 -1.97 -7.89 -14.46
N THR A 355 -1.00 -7.32 -13.74
CA THR A 355 -0.90 -7.41 -12.28
C THR A 355 -2.04 -6.65 -11.61
N LEU A 356 -2.38 -5.45 -12.10
CA LEU A 356 -3.52 -4.69 -11.59
C LEU A 356 -4.84 -5.44 -11.83
N ARG A 357 -5.03 -6.01 -13.03
CA ARG A 357 -6.19 -6.85 -13.36
C ARG A 357 -6.30 -8.05 -12.44
N GLU A 358 -5.20 -8.73 -12.12
CA GLU A 358 -5.20 -9.85 -11.18
C GLU A 358 -5.57 -9.43 -9.76
N LEU A 359 -5.02 -8.31 -9.28
CA LEU A 359 -5.30 -7.77 -7.94
C LEU A 359 -6.78 -7.41 -7.76
N LEU A 360 -7.41 -6.83 -8.78
CA LEU A 360 -8.81 -6.38 -8.72
C LEU A 360 -9.81 -7.42 -9.23
N GLY A 361 -9.35 -8.41 -9.99
CA GLY A 361 -10.20 -9.44 -10.60
C GLY A 361 -10.77 -10.47 -9.62
N PRO A 362 -11.51 -11.47 -10.13
CA PRO A 362 -12.17 -12.49 -9.33
C PRO A 362 -11.23 -13.29 -8.42
N ARG A 363 -9.98 -13.52 -8.83
CA ARG A 363 -8.97 -14.21 -8.00
C ARG A 363 -8.32 -13.31 -6.93
N GLY A 364 -8.45 -11.99 -7.06
CA GLY A 364 -7.94 -10.99 -6.13
C GLY A 364 -9.04 -10.46 -5.22
N ALA A 365 -9.28 -9.16 -5.28
CA ALA A 365 -10.29 -8.47 -4.47
C ALA A 365 -11.73 -8.71 -4.93
N GLY A 366 -11.96 -9.11 -6.18
CA GLY A 366 -13.31 -9.25 -6.74
C GLY A 366 -14.01 -7.93 -7.02
N VAL A 367 -13.26 -6.88 -7.30
CA VAL A 367 -13.76 -5.57 -7.76
C VAL A 367 -14.23 -5.66 -9.21
N LEU A 368 -13.50 -6.40 -10.05
CA LEU A 368 -13.88 -6.63 -11.44
C LEU A 368 -14.66 -7.94 -11.58
N ALA A 369 -15.60 -7.94 -12.51
CA ALA A 369 -16.30 -9.14 -12.96
C ALA A 369 -15.34 -10.07 -13.73
N ASP A 370 -15.72 -11.34 -13.80
CA ASP A 370 -15.03 -12.30 -14.65
C ASP A 370 -15.32 -11.99 -16.13
N GLU A 371 -14.28 -11.93 -16.96
CA GLU A 371 -14.40 -11.75 -18.41
C GLU A 371 -14.70 -13.09 -19.13
N GLY A 372 -14.75 -14.21 -18.40
CA GLY A 372 -14.69 -15.54 -19.00
C GLY A 372 -15.91 -16.47 -18.87
N ASP A 373 -16.68 -16.48 -17.77
CA ASP A 373 -17.69 -17.55 -17.60
C ASP A 373 -18.85 -17.20 -16.65
N ALA A 374 -20.07 -17.34 -17.17
CA ALA A 374 -21.31 -17.41 -16.39
C ALA A 374 -21.43 -18.68 -15.52
N ALA A 375 -20.34 -19.45 -15.35
CA ALA A 375 -20.31 -20.78 -14.74
C ALA A 375 -19.28 -20.93 -13.60
N SER A 376 -18.57 -19.86 -13.20
CA SER A 376 -17.74 -19.92 -12.00
C SER A 376 -18.62 -19.91 -10.75
N ASN A 377 -18.62 -21.02 -9.99
CA ASN A 377 -19.35 -21.21 -8.73
C ASN A 377 -18.92 -20.25 -7.60
N THR A 378 -18.01 -19.31 -7.85
CA THR A 378 -17.80 -18.17 -6.97
C THR A 378 -18.73 -17.05 -7.42
N ALA A 379 -19.88 -16.90 -6.77
CA ALA A 379 -20.80 -15.80 -7.04
C ALA A 379 -20.05 -14.47 -6.91
N ALA A 380 -19.66 -13.88 -8.04
CA ALA A 380 -19.12 -12.53 -8.08
C ALA A 380 -20.13 -11.59 -7.39
N PRO A 381 -19.67 -10.56 -6.68
CA PRO A 381 -20.56 -9.54 -6.18
C PRO A 381 -21.44 -9.03 -7.32
N THR A 382 -22.74 -8.88 -7.09
CA THR A 382 -23.69 -8.41 -8.13
C THR A 382 -23.38 -6.99 -8.62
N ASP A 383 -22.51 -6.29 -7.90
CA ASP A 383 -22.01 -4.94 -8.13
C ASP A 383 -20.57 -4.89 -8.67
N ALA A 384 -19.99 -6.01 -9.11
CA ALA A 384 -18.66 -6.04 -9.72
C ALA A 384 -18.59 -5.19 -11.00
N LEU A 385 -17.49 -4.45 -11.16
CA LEU A 385 -17.25 -3.55 -12.29
C LEU A 385 -16.79 -4.30 -13.54
N ARG A 386 -17.05 -3.74 -14.73
CA ARG A 386 -16.65 -4.30 -16.03
C ARG A 386 -15.81 -3.28 -16.81
N GLY A 387 -14.98 -3.80 -17.72
CA GLY A 387 -14.16 -2.99 -18.62
C GLY A 387 -12.67 -3.05 -18.35
N ASP A 388 -11.91 -2.33 -19.18
CA ASP A 388 -10.45 -2.39 -19.22
C ASP A 388 -9.79 -1.45 -18.21
N LEU A 389 -8.64 -1.87 -17.66
CA LEU A 389 -7.89 -1.08 -16.69
C LEU A 389 -6.63 -0.48 -17.32
N THR A 390 -6.44 0.81 -17.10
CA THR A 390 -5.20 1.53 -17.41
C THR A 390 -4.57 2.05 -16.13
N PRO A 391 -3.47 1.45 -15.64
CA PRO A 391 -2.73 2.02 -14.51
C PRO A 391 -2.06 3.34 -14.94
N LEU A 392 -2.12 4.36 -14.10
CA LEU A 392 -1.66 5.72 -14.44
C LEU A 392 -0.39 6.12 -13.68
N TRP A 393 -0.42 5.94 -12.37
CA TRP A 393 0.66 6.34 -11.47
C TRP A 393 0.66 5.47 -10.22
N VAL A 394 1.83 5.33 -9.60
CA VAL A 394 2.00 4.80 -8.25
C VAL A 394 2.79 5.83 -7.46
N VAL A 395 2.37 6.10 -6.23
CA VAL A 395 3.18 6.88 -5.29
C VAL A 395 3.57 5.98 -4.14
N LYS A 396 4.85 6.03 -3.77
CA LYS A 396 5.43 5.40 -2.59
C LYS A 396 5.80 6.50 -1.62
N TYR A 397 5.42 6.36 -0.35
CA TYR A 397 5.80 7.31 0.69
C TYR A 397 6.44 6.59 1.88
N THR A 398 7.35 7.29 2.56
CA THR A 398 7.99 6.84 3.80
C THR A 398 8.16 8.03 4.74
N ALA A 399 7.78 7.87 6.00
CA ALA A 399 8.04 8.80 7.09
C ALA A 399 8.99 8.15 8.09
N VAL A 400 10.19 8.72 8.21
CA VAL A 400 11.25 8.25 9.12
C VAL A 400 11.43 9.26 10.24
N VAL A 401 11.36 8.82 11.49
CA VAL A 401 11.67 9.67 12.64
C VAL A 401 13.15 10.02 12.61
N ARG A 402 13.50 11.31 12.50
CA ARG A 402 14.87 11.78 12.23
C ARG A 402 15.86 11.33 13.29
N ASP A 403 15.52 11.50 14.56
CA ASP A 403 16.45 11.26 15.67
C ASP A 403 16.63 9.77 15.99
N ARG A 404 15.72 8.92 15.52
CA ARG A 404 15.71 7.47 15.82
C ARG A 404 16.00 6.60 14.59
N GLY A 405 15.89 7.15 13.38
CA GLY A 405 16.02 6.38 12.14
C GLY A 405 14.94 5.32 11.94
N VAL A 406 13.83 5.40 12.68
CA VAL A 406 12.74 4.41 12.65
C VAL A 406 11.71 4.82 11.61
N ILE A 407 11.34 3.89 10.72
CA ILE A 407 10.22 4.08 9.79
C ILE A 407 8.94 3.87 10.60
N GLU A 408 8.12 4.92 10.71
CA GLU A 408 6.82 4.84 11.39
C GLU A 408 5.69 4.62 10.40
N ASN A 409 5.76 5.28 9.24
CA ASN A 409 4.75 5.16 8.21
C ASN A 409 5.41 4.88 6.86
N LYS A 410 4.89 3.89 6.16
CA LYS A 410 5.27 3.56 4.79
C LYS A 410 4.06 3.00 4.08
N GLY A 411 3.86 3.40 2.84
CA GLY A 411 2.78 2.86 2.05
C GLY A 411 2.83 3.33 0.61
N TYR A 412 1.75 2.99 -0.09
CA TYR A 412 1.57 3.28 -1.49
C TYR A 412 0.12 3.70 -1.77
N PHE A 413 -0.02 4.61 -2.72
CA PHE A 413 -1.27 4.76 -3.47
C PHE A 413 -1.03 4.45 -4.95
N ALA A 414 -2.05 3.95 -5.64
CA ALA A 414 -2.02 3.78 -7.09
C ALA A 414 -3.29 4.34 -7.73
N GLY A 415 -3.11 5.12 -8.80
CA GLY A 415 -4.20 5.63 -9.62
C GLY A 415 -4.37 4.80 -10.89
N ALA A 416 -5.60 4.47 -11.25
CA ALA A 416 -5.94 3.80 -12.50
C ALA A 416 -7.26 4.33 -13.08
N LEU A 417 -7.47 4.11 -14.38
CA LEU A 417 -8.76 4.33 -15.05
C LEU A 417 -9.38 2.99 -15.40
N LEU A 418 -10.67 2.87 -15.13
CA LEU A 418 -11.55 1.86 -15.70
C LEU A 418 -12.31 2.48 -16.87
N HIS A 419 -12.11 1.91 -18.05
CA HIS A 419 -12.87 2.24 -19.25
C HIS A 419 -14.11 1.38 -19.25
N ASP A 420 -15.28 2.00 -19.12
CA ASP A 420 -16.55 1.26 -19.15
C ASP A 420 -16.74 0.65 -20.54
N GLU A 421 -17.34 -0.55 -20.61
CA GLU A 421 -17.71 -1.23 -21.86
C GLU A 421 -18.73 -0.45 -22.71
#